data_AF-A0A350WPV1-F1
#
_entry.id   AF-A0A350WPV1-F1
#
_cell.length_a   1.000
_cell.length_b   1.000
_cell.length_c   1.000
_cell.angle_alpha   90.00
_cell.angle_beta   90.00
_cell.angle_gamma   90.00
#
_symmetry.space_group_name_H-M   'P 1'
#
loop_
_entity.id
_entity.type
_entity.pdbx_description
1 polymer ?
#
loop_
_entity_poly.entity_id
_entity_poly.type
_entity_poly.pdbx_seq_one_letter_code
_entity_poly.pdbx_strand_id
1 'polypeptide(L)' 'KTSTPDSPWTLVEANDKYFSRIKVLRTVAEKLRRSLK' A
#
# COMPACT_ATOMS: atom_id res chain seq x y z
N LYS A 1 -13.79 12.60 5.11
CA LYS A 1 -13.05 11.70 4.21
C LYS A 1 -11.57 12.08 4.28
N THR A 2 -10.68 11.13 4.54
CA THR A 2 -9.27 11.41 4.90
C THR A 2 -8.26 10.86 3.90
N SER A 3 -8.71 10.32 2.76
CA SER A 3 -7.82 9.93 1.65
C SER A 3 -7.62 11.12 0.72
N THR A 4 -6.37 11.58 0.58
CA THR A 4 -5.99 12.71 -0.28
C THR A 4 -4.93 12.27 -1.31
N PRO A 5 -4.69 13.05 -2.39
CA PRO A 5 -3.63 12.74 -3.36
C PRO A 5 -2.25 12.59 -2.71
N ASP A 6 -1.92 13.43 -1.73
CA ASP A 6 -0.64 13.42 -1.01
C ASP A 6 -0.56 12.30 0.03
N SER A 7 -1.71 11.80 0.51
CA SER A 7 -1.79 10.73 1.52
C SER A 7 -2.96 9.79 1.22
N PRO A 8 -2.82 8.92 0.19
CA PRO A 8 -3.90 8.04 -0.22
C PRO A 8 -4.00 6.81 0.68
N TRP A 9 -5.22 6.42 1.04
CA TRP A 9 -5.47 5.12 1.66
C TRP A 9 -5.37 4.01 0.62
N THR A 10 -4.68 2.92 0.96
CA THR A 10 -4.63 1.72 0.11
C THR A 10 -5.59 0.68 0.65
N LEU A 11 -6.55 0.27 -0.18
CA LEU A 11 -7.45 -0.85 0.15
C LEU A 11 -6.71 -2.18 -0.01
N VAL A 12 -6.77 -3.04 1.00
CA VAL A 12 -6.14 -4.36 1.01
C VAL A 12 -7.22 -5.42 1.20
N GLU A 13 -7.34 -6.32 0.23
CA GLU A 13 -8.23 -7.47 0.31
C GLU A 13 -7.66 -8.47 1.32
N ALA A 14 -8.46 -8.81 2.33
CA ALA A 14 -8.02 -9.62 3.47
C ALA A 14 -8.63 -11.04 3.51
N ASN A 15 -9.33 -11.47 2.45
CA ASN A 15 -9.91 -12.81 2.36
C ASN A 15 -8.83 -13.91 2.41
N ASP A 16 -7.65 -13.63 1.88
CA ASP A 16 -6.44 -14.46 2.02
C ASP A 16 -5.35 -13.69 2.79
N LYS A 17 -4.89 -14.25 3.90
CA LYS A 17 -3.87 -13.65 4.78
C LYS A 17 -2.48 -13.61 4.14
N TYR A 18 -2.12 -14.58 3.30
CA TYR A 18 -0.82 -14.59 2.64
C TYR A 18 -0.77 -13.52 1.54
N PHE A 19 -1.85 -13.40 0.78
CA PHE A 19 -1.99 -12.35 -0.22
C PHE A 19 -1.92 -10.95 0.42
N SER A 20 -2.69 -10.72 1.48
CA SER A 20 -2.76 -9.40 2.12
C SER A 20 -1.40 -8.93 2.65
N ARG A 21 -0.62 -9.84 3.27
CA ARG A 21 0.76 -9.56 3.72
C ARG A 21 1.65 -9.12 2.56
N ILE A 22 1.62 -9.85 1.44
CA ILE A 22 2.43 -9.53 0.26
C ILE A 22 2.01 -8.18 -0.35
N LYS A 23 0.69 -7.91 -0.44
CA LYS A 23 0.18 -6.63 -0.98
C LYS A 23 0.69 -5.45 -0.17
N VAL A 24 0.59 -5.52 1.18
CA VAL A 24 1.09 -4.46 2.08
C VAL A 24 2.58 -4.20 1.85
N LEU A 25 3.41 -5.25 1.89
CA LEU A 25 4.86 -5.11 1.71
C LEU A 25 5.22 -4.51 0.34
N ARG A 26 4.55 -4.96 -0.74
CA ARG A 26 4.75 -4.42 -2.09
C ARG A 26 4.39 -2.93 -2.17
N THR A 27 3.23 -2.54 -1.63
CA THR A 27 2.76 -1.15 -1.64
C THR A 27 3.76 -0.22 -0.93
N VAL A 28 4.22 -0.61 0.26
CA VAL A 28 5.19 0.20 1.02
C VAL A 28 6.52 0.29 0.27
N ALA A 29 7.05 -0.84 -0.22
CA ALA A 29 8.31 -0.86 -0.94
C ALA A 29 8.26 -0.04 -2.24
N GLU A 30 7.14 -0.08 -2.97
CA GLU A 30 6.96 0.75 -4.16
C GLU A 30 6.91 2.23 -3.83
N LYS A 31 6.18 2.63 -2.78
CA LYS A 31 6.13 4.03 -2.33
C LYS A 31 7.51 4.55 -1.93
N LEU A 32 8.28 3.76 -1.17
CA LEU A 32 9.65 4.11 -0.80
C LEU A 32 10.56 4.23 -2.04
N ARG A 33 10.45 3.31 -3.01
CA ARG A 33 11.24 3.41 -4.25
C ARG A 33 10.90 4.66 -5.05
N ARG A 34 9.63 5.06 -5.08
CA ARG A 34 9.19 6.29 -5.77
C ARG A 34 9.66 7.55 -5.06
N SER A 35 9.82 7.53 -3.73
CA SER A 35 10.31 8.70 -2.98
C SER A 35 11.83 8.85 -2.99
N LEU A 36 12.56 7.78 -3.35
CA LEU A 36 14.04 7.77 -3.44
C LEU A 36 14.56 8.00 -4.86
N LYS A 37 13.66 8.04 -5.85
CA LYS A 37 13.96 8.50 -7.21
C LYS A 37 13.65 9.98 -7.32
#